data_AF-A0AAD5QZF5-F1
#
_entry.id   AF-A0AAD5QZF5-F1
#
_cell.length_a   1.000
_cell.length_b   1.000
_cell.length_c   1.000
_cell.angle_alpha   90.00
_cell.angle_beta   90.00
_cell.angle_gamma   90.00
#
_symmetry.space_group_name_H-M   'P 1'
#
loop_
_entity.id
_entity.type
_entity.pdbx_description
1 polymer ?
#
loop_
_entity_poly.entity_id
_entity_poly.type
_entity_poly.pdbx_seq_one_letter_code
_entity_poly.pdbx_strand_id
1 'polypeptide(L)'
;MKKTKGQSQILAELTKQTFAGGLTDLFKVELIKTACRLRNKDCVKEAQFRYSEWIVKGMRPSPELVDLILSEGVRQGGREGWEHAYTNFQKSGEKNYQLLQAMASTTQTTLIYRFNARPKILLKVIESMSRILSTQEDLEEVKAFVCSRQLENSEESLSAVFREIEENIKWRQMNEKPLSQWLYSWDKNRRQTLR
;
A
#
# COMPACT_ATOMS: atom_id res chain seq x y z
N MET A 1 -4.77 28.58 30.76
CA MET A 1 -3.81 28.40 29.65
C MET A 1 -4.15 27.13 28.89
N LYS A 2 -4.61 27.21 27.63
CA LYS A 2 -4.84 26.03 26.79
C LYS A 2 -3.47 25.48 26.36
N LYS A 3 -3.10 24.26 26.80
CA LYS A 3 -1.88 23.59 26.31
C LYS A 3 -2.01 23.41 24.80
N THR A 4 -1.11 24.01 24.03
CA THR A 4 -1.00 23.81 22.59
C THR A 4 -0.65 22.33 22.34
N LYS A 5 -1.50 21.62 21.60
CA LYS A 5 -1.26 20.20 21.26
C LYS A 5 0.01 20.09 20.41
N GLY A 6 0.88 19.13 20.73
CA GLY A 6 2.05 18.84 19.90
C GLY A 6 1.65 18.24 18.55
N GLN A 7 2.52 18.36 17.53
CA GLN A 7 2.25 17.87 16.16
C GLN A 7 1.83 16.39 16.11
N SER A 8 2.39 15.54 16.99
CA SER A 8 2.01 14.13 17.10
C SER A 8 0.57 13.93 17.62
N GLN A 9 0.09 14.77 18.54
CA GLN A 9 -1.29 14.70 19.03
C GLN A 9 -2.30 15.16 17.97
N ILE A 10 -1.94 16.17 17.19
CA ILE A 10 -2.78 16.67 16.09
C ILE A 10 -2.96 15.57 15.03
N LEU A 11 -1.88 14.92 14.62
CA LEU A 11 -1.95 13.83 13.65
C LEU A 11 -2.79 12.67 14.17
N ALA A 12 -2.61 12.25 15.43
CA ALA A 12 -3.40 11.17 16.01
C ALA A 12 -4.91 11.45 16.06
N GLU A 13 -5.29 12.70 16.36
CA GLU A 13 -6.70 13.12 16.36
C GLU A 13 -7.26 13.18 14.94
N LEU A 14 -6.49 13.73 13.99
CA LEU A 14 -6.87 13.78 12.58
C LEU A 14 -7.03 12.37 11.98
N THR A 15 -6.14 11.44 12.34
CA THR A 15 -6.22 10.03 12.01
C THR A 15 -7.59 9.49 12.42
N LYS A 16 -7.93 9.55 13.71
CA LYS A 16 -9.21 9.02 14.22
C LYS A 16 -10.43 9.62 13.54
N GLN A 17 -10.42 10.94 13.31
CA GLN A 17 -11.51 11.63 12.63
C GLN A 17 -11.67 11.17 11.17
N THR A 18 -10.56 11.06 10.44
CA THR A 18 -10.59 10.66 9.02
C THR A 18 -11.04 9.21 8.84
N PHE A 19 -10.59 8.32 9.73
CA PHE A 19 -11.01 6.91 9.72
C PHE A 19 -12.48 6.70 10.15
N ALA A 20 -13.07 7.61 10.93
CA ALA A 20 -14.47 7.53 11.34
C ALA A 20 -15.48 7.82 10.21
N GLY A 21 -15.02 8.33 9.06
CA GLY A 21 -15.85 8.61 7.89
C GLY A 21 -16.52 9.99 7.91
N GLY A 22 -17.21 10.36 6.82
CA GLY A 22 -17.92 11.64 6.68
C GLY A 22 -17.06 12.81 6.19
N LEU A 23 -15.85 12.55 5.68
CA LEU A 23 -14.92 13.57 5.20
C LEU A 23 -14.80 13.55 3.68
N THR A 24 -15.22 14.65 3.04
CA THR A 24 -14.96 14.95 1.61
C THR A 24 -13.61 15.64 1.39
N ASP A 25 -12.83 15.84 2.46
CA ASP A 25 -11.55 16.52 2.41
C ASP A 25 -10.45 15.58 1.90
N LEU A 26 -10.28 15.56 0.58
CA LEU A 26 -9.28 14.78 -0.15
C LEU A 26 -7.86 15.00 0.41
N PHE A 27 -7.56 16.20 0.93
CA PHE A 27 -6.25 16.49 1.50
C PHE A 27 -6.00 15.68 2.78
N LYS A 28 -6.99 15.54 3.66
CA LYS A 28 -6.88 14.72 4.88
C LYS A 28 -6.72 13.24 4.54
N VAL A 29 -7.46 12.75 3.54
CA VAL A 29 -7.32 11.38 3.05
C VAL A 29 -5.89 11.13 2.59
N GLU A 30 -5.32 12.03 1.78
CA GLU A 30 -3.96 11.88 1.26
C GLU A 30 -2.90 12.00 2.36
N LEU A 31 -3.11 12.90 3.33
CA LEU A 31 -2.25 13.03 4.49
C LEU A 31 -2.21 11.74 5.32
N ILE A 32 -3.36 11.10 5.55
CA ILE A 32 -3.43 9.82 6.27
C ILE A 32 -2.81 8.68 5.48
N LYS A 33 -3.09 8.56 4.17
CA LYS A 33 -2.41 7.59 3.29
C LYS A 33 -0.89 7.76 3.36
N THR A 34 -0.40 8.99 3.32
CA THR A 34 1.02 9.30 3.44
C THR A 34 1.57 8.94 4.81
N ALA A 35 0.88 9.29 5.90
CA ALA A 35 1.31 8.96 7.25
C ALA A 35 1.47 7.44 7.44
N CYS A 36 0.52 6.65 6.96
CA CYS A 36 0.60 5.19 7.02
C CYS A 36 1.72 4.63 6.12
N ARG A 37 1.91 5.16 4.89
CA ARG A 37 3.04 4.78 4.01
C ARG A 37 4.39 5.02 4.70
N LEU A 38 4.51 6.12 5.45
CA LEU A 38 5.68 6.44 6.27
C LEU A 38 5.75 5.67 7.61
N ARG A 39 4.91 4.64 7.77
CA ARG A 39 4.86 3.75 8.95
C ARG A 39 4.62 4.51 10.26
N ASN A 40 3.87 5.61 10.22
CA ASN A 40 3.43 6.30 11.43
C ASN A 40 2.62 5.35 12.32
N LYS A 41 3.03 5.20 13.58
CA LYS A 41 2.47 4.20 14.51
C LYS A 41 0.98 4.39 14.76
N ASP A 42 0.50 5.63 14.88
CA ASP A 42 -0.91 5.90 15.17
C ASP A 42 -1.78 5.57 13.96
N CYS A 43 -1.32 5.95 12.76
CA CYS A 43 -2.01 5.62 11.51
C CYS A 43 -2.11 4.11 11.30
N VAL A 44 -1.00 3.40 11.44
CA VAL A 44 -0.91 1.94 11.23
C VAL A 44 -1.76 1.17 12.24
N LYS A 45 -1.78 1.62 13.51
CA LYS A 45 -2.64 1.05 14.56
C LYS A 45 -4.11 1.30 14.29
N GLU A 46 -4.49 2.52 13.90
CA GLU A 46 -5.88 2.84 13.59
C GLU A 46 -6.36 2.05 12.36
N ALA A 47 -5.55 1.94 11.31
CA ALA A 47 -5.87 1.12 10.14
C ALA A 47 -6.11 -0.36 10.54
N GLN A 48 -5.25 -0.92 11.40
CA GLN A 48 -5.44 -2.28 11.93
C GLN A 48 -6.73 -2.40 12.74
N PHE A 49 -7.01 -1.42 13.59
CA PHE A 49 -8.24 -1.39 14.37
C PHE A 49 -9.48 -1.40 13.46
N ARG A 50 -9.52 -0.55 12.42
CA ARG A 50 -10.63 -0.54 11.45
C ARG A 50 -10.75 -1.84 10.68
N TYR A 51 -9.64 -2.48 10.34
CA TYR A 51 -9.65 -3.80 9.73
C TYR A 51 -10.27 -4.86 10.66
N SER A 52 -9.92 -4.82 11.95
CA SER A 52 -10.51 -5.72 12.95
C SER A 52 -12.00 -5.48 13.16
N GLU A 53 -12.46 -4.21 13.11
CA GLU A 53 -13.88 -3.87 13.16
C GLU A 53 -14.63 -4.43 11.95
N TRP A 54 -14.02 -4.37 10.76
CA TRP A 54 -14.58 -4.98 9.55
C TRP A 54 -14.71 -6.50 9.69
N ILE A 55 -13.68 -7.18 10.22
CA ILE A 55 -13.71 -8.63 10.44
C ILE A 55 -14.82 -9.04 11.43
N VAL A 56 -14.89 -8.36 12.58
CA VAL A 56 -15.77 -8.77 13.69
C VAL A 56 -17.22 -8.33 13.45
N LYS A 57 -17.42 -7.09 12.98
CA LYS A 57 -18.73 -6.45 12.91
C LYS A 57 -19.29 -6.43 11.48
N GLY A 58 -18.51 -6.81 10.47
CA GLY A 58 -18.88 -6.68 9.06
C GLY A 58 -18.98 -5.23 8.57
N MET A 59 -18.54 -4.25 9.37
CA MET A 59 -18.61 -2.83 9.01
C MET A 59 -17.60 -2.53 7.92
N ARG A 60 -18.09 -2.26 6.71
CA ARG A 60 -17.20 -1.96 5.58
C ARG A 60 -16.39 -0.68 5.89
N PRO A 61 -15.07 -0.70 5.68
CA PRO A 61 -14.25 0.50 5.81
C PRO A 61 -14.73 1.63 4.90
N SER A 62 -14.41 2.88 5.25
CA SER A 62 -14.79 4.04 4.43
C SER A 62 -14.25 3.92 2.99
N PRO A 63 -15.04 4.27 1.96
CA PRO A 63 -14.62 4.12 0.55
C PRO A 63 -13.28 4.80 0.22
N GLU A 64 -12.96 5.90 0.87
CA GLU A 64 -11.76 6.70 0.60
C GLU A 64 -10.47 6.06 1.14
N LEU A 65 -10.60 5.24 2.20
CA LEU A 65 -9.49 4.61 2.91
C LEU A 65 -9.52 3.08 2.84
N VAL A 66 -10.50 2.48 2.16
CA VAL A 66 -10.68 1.02 2.14
C VAL A 66 -9.43 0.28 1.66
N ASP A 67 -8.75 0.75 0.62
CA ASP A 67 -7.53 0.10 0.12
C ASP A 67 -6.40 0.13 1.17
N LEU A 68 -6.27 1.25 1.88
CA LEU A 68 -5.30 1.43 2.95
C LEU A 68 -5.61 0.50 4.13
N ILE A 69 -6.87 0.47 4.57
CA ILE A 69 -7.32 -0.31 5.72
C ILE A 69 -7.17 -1.80 5.45
N LEU A 70 -7.59 -2.27 4.28
CA LEU A 70 -7.45 -3.68 3.90
C LEU A 70 -5.98 -4.08 3.77
N SER A 71 -5.16 -3.27 3.09
CA SER A 71 -3.74 -3.57 2.90
C SER A 71 -2.98 -3.58 4.23
N GLU A 72 -3.14 -2.55 5.06
CA GLU A 72 -2.44 -2.48 6.34
C GLU A 72 -2.96 -3.54 7.33
N GLY A 73 -4.25 -3.88 7.22
CA GLY A 73 -4.91 -5.00 7.90
C GLY A 73 -4.30 -6.36 7.62
N VAL A 74 -4.11 -6.67 6.34
CA VAL A 74 -3.46 -7.93 5.90
C VAL A 74 -1.97 -7.92 6.25
N ARG A 75 -1.27 -6.81 5.98
CA ARG A 75 0.17 -6.67 6.20
C ARG A 75 0.56 -6.94 7.65
N GLN A 76 -0.25 -6.49 8.60
CA GLN A 76 -0.01 -6.69 10.04
C GLN A 76 -0.74 -7.90 10.63
N GLY A 77 -1.88 -8.28 10.07
CA GLY A 77 -2.77 -9.32 10.62
C GLY A 77 -2.29 -10.76 10.45
N GLY A 78 -1.10 -10.96 9.88
CA GLY A 78 -0.53 -12.28 9.69
C GLY A 78 -1.44 -13.19 8.85
N ARG A 79 -1.46 -14.49 9.18
CA ARG A 79 -2.24 -15.48 8.42
C ARG A 79 -3.74 -15.27 8.59
N GLU A 80 -4.19 -15.03 9.83
CA GLU A 80 -5.61 -14.84 10.14
C GLU A 80 -6.19 -13.66 9.36
N GLY A 81 -5.52 -12.50 9.41
CA GLY A 81 -5.94 -11.32 8.65
C GLY A 81 -6.00 -11.60 7.15
N TRP A 82 -5.04 -12.35 6.60
CA TRP A 82 -5.04 -12.75 5.20
C TRP A 82 -6.17 -13.71 4.84
N GLU A 83 -6.46 -14.74 5.65
CA GLU A 83 -7.55 -15.70 5.38
C GLU A 83 -8.91 -15.03 5.38
N HIS A 84 -9.13 -14.02 6.23
CA HIS A 84 -10.34 -13.23 6.21
C HIS A 84 -10.50 -12.44 4.90
N ALA A 85 -9.44 -11.81 4.41
CA ALA A 85 -9.45 -11.14 3.11
C ALA A 85 -9.70 -12.14 1.97
N TYR A 86 -9.06 -13.30 2.00
CA TYR A 86 -9.20 -14.36 1.01
C TYR A 86 -10.62 -14.93 0.95
N THR A 87 -11.22 -15.22 2.10
CA THR A 87 -12.60 -15.72 2.18
C THR A 87 -13.59 -14.70 1.62
N ASN A 88 -13.40 -13.41 1.91
CA ASN A 88 -14.23 -12.35 1.34
C ASN A 88 -14.01 -12.21 -0.17
N PHE A 89 -12.78 -12.35 -0.64
CA PHE A 89 -12.46 -12.31 -2.07
C PHE A 89 -13.15 -13.45 -2.83
N GLN A 90 -13.14 -14.67 -2.27
CA GLN A 90 -13.85 -15.82 -2.82
C GLN A 90 -15.36 -15.58 -2.95
N LYS A 91 -15.97 -14.87 -1.98
CA LYS A 91 -17.40 -14.52 -2.01
C LYS A 91 -17.72 -13.41 -3.02
N SER A 92 -16.88 -12.38 -3.10
CA SER A 92 -17.12 -11.22 -3.98
C SER A 92 -16.71 -11.45 -5.44
N GLY A 93 -15.92 -12.49 -5.71
CA GLY A 93 -15.41 -12.81 -7.03
C GLY A 93 -14.25 -11.94 -7.50
N GLU A 94 -13.73 -12.24 -8.69
CA GLU A 94 -12.48 -11.70 -9.25
C GLU A 94 -12.50 -10.21 -9.61
N LYS A 95 -13.65 -9.54 -9.46
CA LYS A 95 -13.82 -8.10 -9.71
C LYS A 95 -13.42 -7.24 -8.51
N ASN A 96 -13.25 -7.84 -7.33
CA ASN A 96 -12.86 -7.10 -6.13
C ASN A 96 -11.34 -6.93 -6.02
N TYR A 97 -10.82 -5.98 -6.78
CA TYR A 97 -9.38 -5.70 -6.87
C TYR A 97 -8.78 -5.22 -5.53
N GLN A 98 -9.57 -4.58 -4.68
CA GLN A 98 -9.13 -4.04 -3.38
C GLN A 98 -8.68 -5.16 -2.44
N LEU A 99 -9.45 -6.26 -2.39
CA LEU A 99 -9.07 -7.44 -1.59
C LEU A 99 -7.85 -8.15 -2.18
N LEU A 100 -7.71 -8.16 -3.51
CA LEU A 100 -6.55 -8.75 -4.15
C LEU A 100 -5.27 -8.00 -3.78
N GLN A 101 -5.28 -6.68 -3.93
CA GLN A 101 -4.17 -5.80 -3.55
C GLN A 101 -3.85 -5.91 -2.05
N ALA A 102 -4.88 -5.98 -1.21
CA ALA A 102 -4.70 -6.21 0.22
C ALA A 102 -4.00 -7.53 0.51
N MET A 103 -4.43 -8.64 -0.10
CA MET A 103 -3.79 -9.94 0.07
C MET A 103 -2.33 -9.97 -0.44
N ALA A 104 -2.02 -9.21 -1.49
CA ALA A 104 -0.66 -9.06 -2.01
C ALA A 104 0.26 -8.27 -1.06
N SER A 105 -0.30 -7.47 -0.15
CA SER A 105 0.48 -6.69 0.83
C SER A 105 1.00 -7.51 2.03
N THR A 106 0.75 -8.82 2.05
CA THR A 106 1.25 -9.74 3.08
C THR A 106 2.76 -9.78 3.16
N THR A 107 3.28 -9.95 4.37
CA THR A 107 4.71 -10.15 4.63
C THR A 107 5.10 -11.64 4.66
N GLN A 108 4.13 -12.55 4.58
CA GLN A 108 4.37 -13.99 4.60
C GLN A 108 4.42 -14.55 3.19
N THR A 109 5.64 -14.87 2.73
CA THR A 109 5.91 -15.44 1.40
C THR A 109 5.09 -16.70 1.11
N THR A 110 4.83 -17.54 2.11
CA THR A 110 4.03 -18.77 1.96
C THR A 110 2.61 -18.50 1.46
N LEU A 111 2.04 -17.35 1.81
CA LEU A 111 0.67 -16.98 1.42
C LEU A 111 0.61 -16.47 -0.02
N ILE A 112 1.70 -15.89 -0.52
CA ILE A 112 1.81 -15.45 -1.92
C ILE A 112 1.72 -16.64 -2.86
N TYR A 113 2.34 -17.78 -2.51
CA TYR A 113 2.26 -19.00 -3.33
C TYR A 113 0.84 -19.53 -3.53
N ARG A 114 -0.15 -19.13 -2.71
CA ARG A 114 -1.55 -19.51 -2.91
C ARG A 114 -2.17 -18.88 -4.16
N PHE A 115 -1.61 -17.79 -4.69
CA PHE A 115 -2.03 -17.21 -5.95
C PHE A 115 -1.62 -18.03 -7.17
N ASN A 116 -0.59 -18.89 -7.03
CA ASN A 116 0.00 -19.63 -8.15
C ASN A 116 -0.98 -20.56 -8.87
N ALA A 117 -1.99 -21.07 -8.16
CA ALA A 117 -3.00 -21.93 -8.76
C ALA A 117 -3.99 -21.17 -9.68
N ARG A 118 -3.89 -19.84 -9.78
CA ARG A 118 -4.85 -18.99 -10.51
C ARG A 118 -4.13 -17.91 -11.34
N PRO A 119 -3.69 -18.25 -12.57
CA PRO A 119 -2.89 -17.37 -13.44
C PRO A 119 -3.44 -15.95 -13.61
N LYS A 120 -4.75 -15.80 -13.84
CA LYS A 120 -5.40 -14.47 -13.99
C LYS A 120 -5.31 -13.60 -12.73
N ILE A 121 -5.40 -14.23 -11.55
CA ILE A 121 -5.30 -13.55 -10.27
C ILE A 121 -3.84 -13.16 -10.02
N LEU A 122 -2.91 -14.07 -10.30
CA LEU A 122 -1.49 -13.81 -10.18
C LEU A 122 -1.04 -12.63 -11.07
N LEU A 123 -1.52 -12.56 -12.31
CA LEU A 123 -1.24 -11.43 -13.21
C LEU A 123 -1.73 -10.09 -12.62
N LYS A 124 -2.96 -10.04 -12.11
CA LYS A 124 -3.50 -8.83 -11.46
C LYS A 124 -2.72 -8.43 -10.20
N VAL A 125 -2.16 -9.39 -9.46
CA VAL A 125 -1.26 -9.11 -8.33
C VAL A 125 0.02 -8.46 -8.83
N ILE A 126 0.64 -9.01 -9.88
CA ILE A 126 1.84 -8.44 -10.51
C ILE A 126 1.55 -7.00 -10.98
N GLU A 127 0.43 -6.77 -11.67
CA GLU A 127 -0.03 -5.43 -12.07
C GLU A 127 -0.24 -4.48 -10.87
N SER A 128 -0.72 -4.99 -9.74
CA SER A 128 -0.92 -4.14 -8.54
C SER A 128 0.41 -3.71 -7.92
N MET A 129 1.45 -4.53 -8.08
CA MET A 129 2.76 -4.33 -7.48
C MET A 129 3.71 -3.54 -8.39
N SER A 130 3.50 -3.50 -9.71
CA SER A 130 4.35 -2.76 -10.67
C SER A 130 4.62 -1.31 -10.23
N ARG A 131 3.59 -0.65 -9.67
CA ARG A 131 3.62 0.74 -9.17
C ARG A 131 4.66 1.02 -8.10
N ILE A 132 5.11 0.02 -7.35
CA ILE A 132 6.07 0.20 -6.26
C ILE A 132 7.48 -0.30 -6.63
N LEU A 133 7.61 -1.06 -7.71
CA LEU A 133 8.88 -1.61 -8.18
C LEU A 133 9.62 -0.54 -8.99
N SER A 134 10.92 -0.40 -8.72
CA SER A 134 11.68 0.75 -9.24
C SER A 134 13.18 0.50 -9.39
N THR A 135 13.64 -0.74 -9.23
CA THR A 135 15.03 -1.13 -9.45
C THR A 135 15.15 -2.09 -10.63
N GLN A 136 16.36 -2.16 -11.20
CA GLN A 136 16.66 -3.11 -12.27
C GLN A 136 16.50 -4.56 -11.80
N GLU A 137 16.87 -4.85 -10.55
CA GLU A 137 16.68 -6.14 -9.90
C GLU A 137 15.19 -6.51 -9.84
N ASP A 138 14.31 -5.59 -9.40
CA ASP A 138 12.86 -5.82 -9.39
C ASP A 138 12.34 -6.24 -10.78
N LEU A 139 12.78 -5.53 -11.84
CA LEU A 139 12.34 -5.80 -13.21
C LEU A 139 12.78 -7.19 -13.69
N GLU A 140 14.02 -7.57 -13.39
CA GLU A 140 14.58 -8.87 -13.76
C GLU A 140 13.90 -10.01 -13.01
N GLU A 141 13.63 -9.84 -11.71
CA GLU A 141 12.89 -10.81 -10.91
C GLU A 141 11.46 -11.01 -11.43
N VAL A 142 10.75 -9.93 -11.78
CA VAL A 142 9.39 -10.03 -12.33
C VAL A 142 9.41 -10.74 -13.69
N LYS A 143 10.35 -10.41 -14.58
CA LYS A 143 10.51 -11.09 -15.87
C LYS A 143 10.80 -12.58 -15.69
N ALA A 144 11.74 -12.93 -14.82
CA ALA A 144 12.08 -14.32 -14.50
C ALA A 144 10.87 -15.08 -13.91
N PHE A 145 10.13 -14.43 -13.01
CA PHE A 145 8.92 -15.01 -12.41
C PHE A 145 7.85 -15.29 -13.46
N VAL A 146 7.55 -14.34 -14.34
CA VAL A 146 6.58 -14.48 -15.44
C VAL A 146 6.96 -15.65 -16.35
N CYS A 147 8.23 -15.77 -16.72
CA CYS A 147 8.74 -16.88 -17.54
C CYS A 147 8.62 -18.24 -16.83
N SER A 148 9.03 -18.31 -15.56
CA SER A 148 8.96 -19.55 -14.77
C SER A 148 7.53 -20.09 -14.60
N ARG A 149 6.52 -19.21 -14.76
CA ARG A 149 5.10 -19.51 -14.57
C ARG A 149 4.33 -19.70 -15.88
N GLN A 150 5.01 -19.66 -17.01
CA GLN A 150 4.39 -19.78 -18.34
C GLN A 150 3.25 -18.77 -18.56
N LEU A 151 3.42 -17.55 -18.03
CA LEU A 151 2.41 -16.49 -18.10
C LEU A 151 2.54 -15.62 -19.36
N GLU A 152 3.49 -15.92 -20.25
CA GLU A 152 3.86 -15.10 -21.42
C GLU A 152 2.69 -14.91 -22.40
N ASN A 153 1.73 -15.83 -22.40
CA ASN A 153 0.51 -15.74 -23.22
C ASN A 153 -0.38 -14.52 -22.87
N SER A 154 -0.08 -13.77 -21.79
CA SER A 154 -0.76 -12.53 -21.40
C SER A 154 0.01 -11.28 -21.85
N GLU A 155 0.50 -11.29 -23.09
CA GLU A 155 1.55 -10.40 -23.60
C GLU A 155 1.25 -8.90 -23.42
N GLU A 156 0.02 -8.47 -23.71
CA GLU A 156 -0.35 -7.04 -23.62
C GLU A 156 -0.31 -6.51 -22.17
N SER A 157 -0.90 -7.23 -21.21
CA SER A 157 -0.91 -6.82 -19.80
C SER A 157 0.49 -6.82 -19.19
N LEU A 158 1.32 -7.80 -19.55
CA LEU A 158 2.70 -7.89 -19.10
C LEU A 158 3.58 -6.78 -19.69
N SER A 159 3.36 -6.41 -20.96
CA SER A 159 4.08 -5.30 -21.59
C SER A 159 3.83 -3.97 -20.86
N ALA A 160 2.60 -3.73 -20.39
CA ALA A 160 2.25 -2.54 -19.63
C ALA A 160 2.94 -2.52 -18.26
N VAL A 161 2.96 -3.68 -17.57
CA VAL A 161 3.69 -3.85 -16.30
C VAL A 161 5.17 -3.53 -16.46
N PHE A 162 5.84 -4.12 -17.45
CA PHE A 162 7.27 -3.91 -17.65
C PHE A 162 7.59 -2.45 -17.97
N ARG A 163 6.79 -1.82 -18.83
CA ARG A 163 6.93 -0.40 -19.16
C ARG A 163 6.80 0.49 -17.92
N GLU A 164 5.81 0.23 -17.06
CA GLU A 164 5.61 1.01 -15.83
C GLU A 164 6.81 0.90 -14.87
N ILE A 165 7.37 -0.31 -14.71
CA ILE A 165 8.57 -0.52 -13.88
C ILE A 165 9.78 0.20 -14.49
N GLU A 166 9.95 0.12 -15.81
CA GLU A 166 11.02 0.83 -16.54
C GLU A 166 10.91 2.35 -16.40
N GLU A 167 9.70 2.89 -16.41
CA GLU A 167 9.44 4.32 -16.15
C GLU A 167 9.83 4.71 -14.71
N ASN A 168 9.51 3.87 -13.72
CA ASN A 168 9.91 4.08 -12.32
C ASN A 168 11.45 4.07 -12.16
N ILE A 169 12.13 3.14 -12.83
CA ILE A 169 13.60 3.05 -12.84
C ILE A 169 14.20 4.32 -13.44
N LYS A 170 13.71 4.75 -14.62
CA LYS A 170 14.17 5.97 -15.29
C LYS A 170 13.96 7.19 -14.40
N TRP A 171 12.80 7.29 -13.74
CA TRP A 171 12.53 8.38 -12.81
C TRP A 171 13.57 8.42 -11.69
N ARG A 172 13.90 7.27 -11.07
CA ARG A 172 14.92 7.21 -10.01
C ARG A 172 16.30 7.64 -10.51
N GLN A 173 16.73 7.13 -11.67
CA GLN A 173 18.02 7.48 -12.26
C GLN A 173 18.18 9.00 -12.47
N MET A 174 17.11 9.66 -12.90
CA MET A 174 17.13 11.12 -13.15
C MET A 174 16.98 11.95 -11.88
N ASN A 175 16.27 11.47 -10.86
CA ASN A 175 15.77 12.33 -9.78
C ASN A 175 16.29 11.96 -8.38
N GLU A 176 16.76 10.74 -8.13
CA GLU A 176 17.09 10.28 -6.78
C GLU A 176 18.24 11.08 -6.14
N LYS A 177 19.32 11.31 -6.88
CA LYS A 177 20.47 12.09 -6.38
C LYS A 177 20.11 13.56 -6.15
N PRO A 178 19.53 14.31 -7.11
CA PRO A 178 19.07 15.68 -6.87
C PRO A 178 18.10 15.79 -5.70
N LEU A 179 17.14 14.87 -5.59
CA LEU A 179 16.15 14.86 -4.50
C LEU A 179 16.81 14.63 -3.14
N SER A 180 17.74 13.68 -3.05
CA SER A 180 18.51 13.41 -1.83
C SER A 180 19.31 14.63 -1.38
N GLN A 181 19.98 15.32 -2.33
CA GLN A 181 20.70 16.55 -2.05
C GLN A 181 19.78 17.68 -1.57
N TRP A 182 18.61 17.83 -2.20
CA TRP A 182 17.60 18.80 -1.79
C TRP A 182 17.08 18.53 -0.38
N LEU A 183 16.72 17.27 -0.07
CA LEU A 183 16.25 16.86 1.26
C LEU A 183 17.30 17.15 2.34
N TYR A 184 18.56 16.84 2.07
CA TYR A 184 19.67 17.12 2.97
C TYR A 184 19.82 18.62 3.26
N SER A 185 19.82 19.44 2.20
CA SER A 185 19.91 20.89 2.30
C SER A 185 18.72 21.48 3.08
N TRP A 186 17.50 21.04 2.75
CA TRP A 186 16.28 21.46 3.42
C TRP A 186 16.32 21.16 4.92
N ASP A 187 16.70 19.95 5.33
CA ASP A 187 16.73 19.57 6.74
C ASP A 187 17.81 20.35 7.51
N LYS A 188 18.99 20.57 6.89
CA LYS A 188 20.04 21.41 7.46
C LYS A 188 19.53 22.83 7.74
N ASN A 189 18.88 23.46 6.77
CA ASN A 189 18.34 24.81 6.91
C ASN A 189 17.24 24.86 7.97
N ARG A 190 16.29 23.91 7.94
CA ARG A 190 15.20 23.80 8.91
C ARG A 190 15.71 23.72 10.35
N ARG A 191 16.77 22.95 10.61
CA ARG A 191 17.36 22.83 11.96
C ARG A 191 18.06 24.11 12.42
N GLN A 192 18.55 24.94 11.49
CA GLN A 192 19.15 26.23 11.82
C GLN A 192 18.09 27.28 12.15
N THR A 193 16.96 27.30 11.44
CA THR A 193 15.85 28.26 11.65
C THR A 193 15.03 27.98 12.92
N LEU A 194 15.09 26.76 13.46
CA LEU A 194 14.39 26.35 14.68
C LEU A 194 15.25 26.43 15.96
N ARG A 195 16.48 26.93 15.86
CA ARG A 195 17.32 27.31 17.00
C ARG A 195 17.10 28.78 17.31
#